data_AF-A0A345H0T0-F1
#
_entry.id   AF-A0A345H0T0-F1
#
_cell.length_a   1.000
_cell.length_b   1.000
_cell.length_c   1.000
_cell.angle_alpha   90.00
_cell.angle_beta   90.00
_cell.angle_gamma   90.00
#
_symmetry.space_group_name_H-M   'P 1'
#
loop_
_entity.id
_entity.type
_entity.pdbx_description
1 polymer ?
#
loop_
_entity_poly.entity_id
_entity_poly.type
_entity_poly.pdbx_seq_one_letter_code
_entity_poly.pdbx_strand_id
1 'polypeptide(L)'
;MSYYETPQTKSEEGVFINYSNGYYTFIFSFEEKIIFEEISKNVLDEFNLQDGSMLHKTFEVTYEEIINDLDDDDFIIFKLLGLELIDEK
;
A
#
# COMPACT_ATOMS: atom_id res chain seq x y z
N MET A 1 12.35 27.83 5.90
CA MET A 1 11.98 26.72 6.80
C MET A 1 11.70 25.56 5.88
N SER A 2 12.56 24.55 5.86
CA SER A 2 12.34 23.38 5.01
C SER A 2 11.24 22.55 5.67
N TYR A 3 10.03 22.67 5.14
CA TYR A 3 8.93 21.77 5.46
C TYR A 3 9.28 20.43 4.81
N TYR A 4 10.07 19.62 5.50
CA TYR A 4 10.08 18.20 5.20
C TYR A 4 8.82 17.66 5.84
N GLU A 5 7.76 17.54 5.05
CA GLU A 5 6.66 16.67 5.42
C GLU A 5 7.27 15.29 5.64
N THR A 6 7.38 14.89 6.90
CA THR A 6 7.86 13.57 7.25
C THR A 6 6.94 12.57 6.57
N PRO A 7 7.47 11.60 5.80
CA PRO A 7 6.65 10.55 5.23
C PRO A 7 5.85 9.93 6.37
N GLN A 8 4.52 10.00 6.27
CA GLN A 8 3.65 9.44 7.30
C GLN A 8 3.51 7.96 7.00
N THR A 9 4.21 7.14 7.79
CA THR A 9 4.02 5.70 7.77
C THR A 9 2.72 5.37 8.50
N LYS A 10 1.82 4.69 7.81
CA LYS A 10 0.55 4.17 8.32
C LYS A 10 0.56 2.65 8.23
N SER A 11 -0.10 2.01 9.18
CA SER A 11 -0.37 0.57 9.18
C SER A 11 -1.86 0.38 9.44
N GLU A 12 -2.55 -0.22 8.49
CA GLU A 12 -4.00 -0.49 8.58
C GLU A 12 -4.36 -1.84 7.93
N GLU A 13 -5.48 -2.41 8.36
CA GLU A 13 -5.98 -3.68 7.83
C GLU A 13 -6.65 -3.46 6.46
N GLY A 14 -6.13 -4.14 5.44
CA GLY A 14 -6.60 -4.05 4.07
C GLY A 14 -6.76 -5.42 3.42
N VAL A 15 -7.83 -5.58 2.65
CA VAL A 15 -8.09 -6.79 1.85
C VAL A 15 -7.48 -6.61 0.47
N PHE A 16 -6.64 -7.55 0.04
CA PHE A 16 -6.08 -7.52 -1.31
C PHE A 16 -7.14 -7.92 -2.33
N ILE A 17 -7.49 -7.01 -3.25
CA ILE A 17 -8.58 -7.24 -4.21
C ILE A 17 -8.07 -7.64 -5.58
N ASN A 18 -7.04 -6.94 -6.07
CA ASN A 18 -6.53 -7.19 -7.41
C ASN A 18 -5.13 -6.59 -7.59
N TYR A 19 -4.37 -7.20 -8.49
CA TYR A 19 -3.19 -6.62 -9.10
C TYR A 19 -3.45 -6.42 -10.59
N SER A 20 -3.42 -5.17 -11.05
CA SER A 20 -3.66 -4.85 -12.46
C SER A 20 -2.72 -3.74 -12.92
N ASN A 21 -2.16 -3.92 -14.11
CA ASN A 21 -1.35 -2.91 -14.78
C ASN A 21 -0.11 -2.44 -13.98
N GLY A 22 0.43 -3.29 -13.10
CA GLY A 22 1.56 -2.93 -12.22
C GLY A 22 1.15 -2.39 -10.85
N TYR A 23 -0.15 -2.15 -10.62
CA TYR A 23 -0.66 -1.54 -9.40
C TYR A 23 -1.41 -2.55 -8.53
N TYR A 24 -1.21 -2.44 -7.21
CA TYR A 24 -1.86 -3.32 -6.24
C TYR A 24 -2.98 -2.56 -5.55
N THR A 25 -4.16 -3.15 -5.59
CA THR A 25 -5.39 -2.58 -5.02
C THR A 25 -5.71 -3.27 -3.72
N PHE A 26 -5.85 -2.46 -2.66
CA PHE A 26 -6.35 -2.91 -1.37
C PHE A 26 -7.62 -2.14 -0.99
N ILE A 27 -8.55 -2.82 -0.33
CA ILE A 27 -9.74 -2.22 0.27
C ILE A 27 -9.61 -2.30 1.78
N PHE A 28 -9.69 -1.16 2.46
CA PHE A 28 -9.60 -1.04 3.91
C PHE A 28 -10.98 -1.10 4.58
N SER A 29 -11.00 -1.18 5.92
CA SER A 29 -12.20 -1.36 6.75
C SER A 29 -13.34 -0.34 6.54
N PHE A 30 -13.08 0.79 5.86
CA PHE A 30 -14.09 1.79 5.50
C PHE A 30 -14.52 1.76 4.02
N GLU A 31 -14.34 0.63 3.34
CA GLU A 31 -14.51 0.51 1.87
C GLU A 31 -13.59 1.46 1.08
N GLU A 32 -12.58 2.03 1.74
CA GLU A 32 -11.59 2.89 1.13
C GLU A 32 -10.65 2.05 0.26
N LYS A 33 -10.56 2.41 -1.02
CA LYS A 33 -9.71 1.72 -1.97
C LYS A 33 -8.43 2.52 -2.17
N ILE A 34 -7.31 1.96 -1.73
CA ILE A 34 -5.99 2.54 -1.98
C ILE A 34 -5.31 1.75 -3.10
N ILE A 35 -4.70 2.49 -4.01
CA ILE A 35 -3.91 1.96 -5.11
C ILE A 35 -2.46 2.29 -4.81
N PHE A 36 -1.65 1.26 -4.59
CA PHE A 36 -0.22 1.43 -4.37
C PHE A 36 0.51 1.52 -5.71
N GLU A 37 1.20 2.64 -5.91
CA GLU A 37 2.01 2.91 -7.10
C GLU A 37 3.44 2.40 -6.93
N GLU A 38 3.98 2.50 -5.72
CA GLU A 38 5.30 1.99 -5.37
C GLU A 38 5.20 0.86 -4.36
N ILE A 39 6.07 -0.15 -4.51
CA ILE A 39 6.13 -1.29 -3.60
C ILE A 39 7.56 -1.64 -3.28
N SER A 40 7.81 -1.86 -1.99
CA SER A 40 9.08 -2.34 -1.49
C SER A 40 9.34 -3.76 -1.96
N LYS A 41 10.54 -4.02 -2.48
CA LYS A 41 10.94 -5.35 -2.98
C LYS A 41 10.73 -6.48 -1.97
N ASN A 42 10.87 -6.18 -0.67
CA ASN A 42 10.65 -7.16 0.39
C ASN A 42 9.22 -7.74 0.36
N VAL A 43 8.22 -6.90 0.09
CA VAL A 43 6.82 -7.33 -0.01
C VAL A 43 6.62 -8.27 -1.19
N LEU A 44 7.27 -7.97 -2.33
CA LEU A 44 7.20 -8.82 -3.52
C LEU A 44 7.92 -10.16 -3.33
N ASP A 45 8.97 -10.19 -2.51
CA ASP A 45 9.75 -11.39 -2.20
C ASP A 45 9.02 -12.29 -1.19
N GLU A 46 8.42 -11.70 -0.14
CA GLU A 46 7.69 -12.43 0.89
C GLU A 46 6.29 -12.87 0.43
N PHE A 47 5.55 -11.97 -0.22
CA PHE A 47 4.21 -12.22 -0.69
C PHE A 47 4.23 -12.23 -2.21
N ASN A 48 4.16 -13.44 -2.80
CA ASN A 48 4.01 -13.62 -4.23
C ASN A 48 2.59 -13.26 -4.70
N LEU A 49 2.23 -11.98 -4.52
CA LEU A 49 0.92 -11.40 -4.84
C LEU A 49 0.57 -11.50 -6.33
N GLN A 50 1.59 -11.68 -7.19
CA GLN A 50 1.45 -11.78 -8.63
C GLN A 50 0.77 -13.08 -9.09
N ASP A 51 0.84 -14.14 -8.27
CA ASP A 51 0.26 -15.45 -8.57
C ASP A 51 -1.26 -15.49 -8.34
N GLY A 52 -1.85 -14.44 -7.74
CA GLY A 52 -3.28 -14.39 -7.43
C GLY A 52 -3.71 -15.26 -6.25
N SER A 53 -2.82 -16.11 -5.73
CA SER A 53 -3.02 -16.94 -4.52
C SER A 53 -3.40 -16.14 -3.27
N MET A 54 -3.13 -14.84 -3.26
CA MET A 54 -3.38 -13.94 -2.14
C MET A 54 -4.66 -13.09 -2.28
N LEU A 55 -5.43 -13.26 -3.37
CA LEU A 55 -6.66 -12.50 -3.61
C LEU A 55 -7.70 -12.75 -2.51
N HIS A 56 -8.41 -11.69 -2.10
CA HIS A 56 -9.42 -11.67 -1.05
C HIS A 56 -8.91 -12.04 0.36
N LYS A 57 -7.60 -12.05 0.59
CA LYS A 57 -7.03 -12.21 1.93
C LYS A 57 -6.88 -10.84 2.60
N THR A 58 -7.05 -10.84 3.92
CA THR A 58 -6.85 -9.68 4.78
C THR A 58 -5.38 -9.62 5.20
N PHE A 59 -4.78 -8.44 5.05
CA PHE A 59 -3.41 -8.18 5.42
C PHE A 59 -3.35 -6.94 6.31
N GLU A 60 -2.39 -6.91 7.24
CA GLU A 60 -1.92 -5.66 7.81
C GLU A 60 -1.03 -4.98 6.76
N VAL A 61 -1.52 -3.87 6.23
CA VAL A 61 -0.87 -3.12 5.15
C VAL A 61 -0.12 -1.95 5.77
N THR A 62 1.21 -2.01 5.72
CA THR A 62 2.08 -0.91 6.14
C THR A 62 2.54 -0.13 4.92
N TYR A 63 2.22 1.15 4.85
CA TYR A 63 2.52 2.02 3.72
C TYR A 63 2.96 3.42 4.17
N GLU A 64 3.65 4.15 3.30
CA GLU A 64 3.98 5.55 3.51
C GLU A 64 3.25 6.44 2.49
N GLU A 65 2.71 7.55 2.99
CA GLU A 65 2.17 8.63 2.17
C GLU A 65 3.28 9.66 1.95
N ILE A 66 3.65 9.86 0.69
CA ILE A 66 4.65 10.83 0.28
C ILE A 66 3.92 11.98 -0.41
N ILE A 67 3.81 13.10 0.30
CA ILE A 67 3.25 14.34 -0.24
C ILE A 67 4.40 15.11 -0.86
N ASN A 68 4.30 15.42 -2.15
CA ASN A 68 5.32 16.19 -2.85
C ASN A 68 4.84 17.62 -3.10
N ASP A 69 5.09 18.51 -2.14
CA ASP A 69 4.79 19.96 -2.19
C ASP A 69 5.74 20.75 -3.13
N LEU A 70 6.62 20.07 -3.89
CA LEU A 70 7.61 20.73 -4.77
C LEU A 70 7.03 21.16 -6.13
N ASP A 71 5.88 20.65 -6.53
CA ASP A 71 5.19 20.98 -7.78
C ASP A 71 3.81 21.61 -7.48
N ASP A 72 3.32 22.48 -8.36
CA ASP A 72 2.03 23.21 -8.25
C ASP A 72 0.80 22.26 -8.19
N ASP A 73 1.01 20.96 -8.44
CA ASP A 73 0.04 19.87 -8.30
C ASP A 73 0.39 19.05 -7.06
N ASP A 74 -0.43 19.18 -6.01
CA ASP A 74 -0.37 18.35 -4.79
C ASP A 74 -0.55 16.86 -5.16
N PHE A 75 0.54 16.14 -5.42
CA PHE A 75 0.50 14.71 -5.74
C PHE A 75 0.89 13.88 -4.51
N ILE A 76 0.03 12.94 -4.15
CA ILE A 76 0.23 12.00 -3.03
C ILE A 76 0.61 10.64 -3.61
N ILE A 77 1.83 10.18 -3.32
CA ILE A 77 2.31 8.86 -3.72
C ILE A 77 2.13 7.91 -2.54
N PHE A 78 1.45 6.78 -2.77
CA PHE A 78 1.33 5.70 -1.79
C PHE A 78 2.37 4.63 -2.08
N LYS A 79 3.28 4.42 -1.13
CA LYS A 79 4.32 3.39 -1.23
C LYS A 79 4.11 2.30 -0.18
N LEU A 80 3.92 1.08 -0.66
CA LEU A 80 3.76 -0.11 0.17
C LEU A 80 5.11 -0.54 0.74
N LEU A 81 5.20 -0.57 2.07
CA LEU A 81 6.42 -0.95 2.80
C LEU A 81 6.41 -2.41 3.23
N GLY A 82 5.26 -2.89 3.72
CA GLY A 82 5.11 -4.20 4.34
C GLY A 82 3.69 -4.72 4.19
N LEU A 83 3.56 -6.05 4.12
CA LEU A 83 2.30 -6.75 4.27
C LEU A 83 2.50 -7.83 5.32
N GLU A 84 1.54 -8.01 6.22
CA GLU A 84 1.50 -9.18 7.10
C GLU A 84 0.15 -9.88 6.93
N LEU A 85 0.15 -11.18 6.66
CA LEU A 85 -1.10 -11.94 6.50
C LEU A 85 -1.78 -12.09 7.87
N ILE A 86 -2.97 -11.52 7.99
CA ILE A 86 -3.85 -11.74 9.14
C ILE A 86 -4.67 -12.98 8.83
N ASP A 87 -4.09 -14.16 9.10
CA ASP A 87 -4.80 -15.43 8.99
C ASP A 87 -5.82 -15.52 10.13
N GLU A 88 -7.11 -15.31 9.83
CA GLU A 88 -8.20 -15.61 10.76
C GLU A 88 -8.23 -17.12 11.01
N LYS A 89 -7.82 -17.50 12.21
CA LYS A 89 -7.68 -18.87 12.68
C LYS A 89 -9.01 -19.52 13.08
#